data_AF-T1FXA2-F1
#
_entry.id   AF-T1FXA2-F1
#
_cell.length_a   1.000
_cell.length_b   1.000
_cell.length_c   1.000
_cell.angle_alpha   90.00
_cell.angle_beta   90.00
_cell.angle_gamma   90.00
#
_symmetry.space_group_name_H-M   'P 1'
#
loop_
_entity.id
_entity.type
_entity.pdbx_description
1 polymer ?
#
loop_
_entity_poly.entity_id
_entity_poly.type
_entity_poly.pdbx_seq_one_letter_code
_entity_poly.pdbx_strand_id
1 'polypeptide(L)'
;MQSSEGSADPPSNNSVASWELLNEGNNKVVLWVPDHLVTHCAGCEREFWVALRKHHCRSCGKVYCHDCSSYSMPCPHQNLLTPVRVCKRCFDE
;
A
#
# COMPACT_ATOMS: atom_id res chain seq x y z
N MET A 1 4.62 -51.46 -27.23
CA MET A 1 5.66 -50.52 -27.72
C MET A 1 5.32 -49.17 -27.12
N GLN A 2 6.14 -48.73 -26.18
CA GLN A 2 6.00 -47.47 -25.47
C GLN A 2 6.29 -46.29 -26.41
N SER A 3 5.52 -45.21 -26.28
CA SER A 3 5.97 -43.86 -26.64
C SER A 3 5.51 -42.93 -25.54
N SER A 4 6.45 -42.60 -24.67
CA SER A 4 6.36 -41.62 -23.59
C SER A 4 6.26 -40.21 -24.16
N GLU A 5 5.24 -39.46 -23.80
CA GLU A 5 5.17 -38.01 -24.04
C GLU A 5 6.15 -37.33 -23.06
N GLY A 6 7.23 -36.76 -23.61
CA GLY A 6 8.25 -36.06 -22.84
C GLY A 6 7.75 -34.69 -22.39
N SER A 7 7.65 -34.49 -21.08
CA SER A 7 7.53 -33.19 -20.45
C SER A 7 8.77 -32.35 -20.78
N ALA A 8 8.59 -31.26 -21.53
CA ALA A 8 9.64 -30.26 -21.67
C ALA A 8 9.63 -29.38 -20.41
N ASP A 9 10.63 -29.56 -19.55
CA ASP A 9 10.94 -28.60 -18.49
C ASP A 9 11.33 -27.26 -19.14
N PRO A 10 10.80 -26.11 -18.68
CA PRO A 10 11.26 -24.81 -19.15
C PRO A 10 12.70 -24.56 -18.65
N PRO A 11 13.54 -23.86 -19.44
CA PRO A 11 14.94 -23.67 -19.11
C PRO A 11 15.11 -22.86 -17.82
N SER A 12 15.98 -23.35 -16.94
CA SER A 12 16.40 -22.72 -15.70
C SER A 12 17.20 -21.44 -15.98
N ASN A 13 16.49 -20.36 -16.25
CA ASN A 13 17.02 -19.00 -16.30
C ASN A 13 16.72 -18.34 -14.95
N ASN A 14 17.73 -18.32 -14.09
CA ASN A 14 17.69 -17.67 -12.79
C ASN A 14 18.07 -16.19 -12.98
N SER A 15 17.10 -15.28 -13.10
CA SER A 15 17.26 -13.85 -12.72
C SER A 15 16.06 -12.94 -13.00
N VAL A 16 15.07 -13.34 -13.82
CA VAL A 16 14.01 -12.39 -14.24
C VAL A 16 12.64 -12.57 -13.56
N ALA A 17 12.43 -13.61 -12.77
CA ALA A 17 11.11 -13.95 -12.22
C ALA A 17 10.97 -13.82 -10.70
N SER A 18 11.84 -13.03 -10.03
CA SER A 18 11.73 -12.84 -8.56
C SER A 18 10.81 -11.68 -8.16
N TRP A 19 10.54 -10.72 -9.05
CA TRP A 19 9.78 -9.51 -8.70
C TRP A 19 8.29 -9.60 -9.02
N GLU A 20 7.89 -10.50 -9.93
CA GLU A 20 6.48 -10.65 -10.33
C GLU A 20 5.69 -11.55 -9.36
N LEU A 21 6.36 -12.46 -8.64
CA LEU A 21 5.75 -13.36 -7.66
C LEU A 21 5.49 -12.73 -6.29
N LEU A 22 6.04 -11.54 -5.99
CA LEU A 22 5.79 -10.82 -4.74
C LEU A 22 4.43 -10.11 -4.70
N ASN A 23 3.70 -10.08 -5.83
CA ASN A 23 2.38 -9.45 -5.90
C ASN A 23 1.24 -10.45 -5.62
N GLU A 24 1.54 -11.74 -5.43
CA GLU A 24 0.56 -12.80 -5.21
C GLU A 24 0.68 -13.38 -3.80
N GLY A 25 0.13 -12.67 -2.82
CA GLY A 25 -0.03 -13.26 -1.49
C GLY A 25 -0.47 -12.27 -0.43
N ASN A 26 -1.78 -12.03 -0.32
CA ASN A 26 -2.57 -11.57 0.84
C ASN A 26 -1.97 -10.53 1.83
N ASN A 27 -0.89 -9.86 1.45
CA ASN A 27 -0.15 -8.87 2.21
C ASN A 27 -0.09 -7.64 1.32
N LYS A 28 -1.15 -6.84 1.39
CA LYS A 28 -1.23 -5.59 0.66
C LYS A 28 -0.15 -4.66 1.22
N VAL A 29 0.99 -4.60 0.53
CA VAL A 29 2.04 -3.63 0.83
C VAL A 29 1.44 -2.25 0.65
N VAL A 30 1.45 -1.47 1.73
CA VAL A 30 0.95 -0.10 1.71
C VAL A 30 2.07 0.80 1.20
N LEU A 31 1.91 1.31 -0.01
CA LEU A 31 2.85 2.25 -0.60
C LEU A 31 2.65 3.64 0.03
N TRP A 32 3.68 4.12 0.72
CA TRP A 32 3.71 5.47 1.28
C TRP A 32 4.14 6.47 0.21
N VAL A 33 3.25 7.40 -0.13
CA VAL A 33 3.56 8.43 -1.12
C VAL A 33 4.52 9.47 -0.51
N PRO A 34 5.66 9.78 -1.16
CA PRO A 34 6.55 10.85 -0.72
C PRO A 34 5.84 12.20 -0.67
N ASP A 35 6.04 12.96 0.41
CA ASP A 35 5.33 14.22 0.64
C ASP A 35 5.49 15.23 -0.51
N HIS A 36 6.66 15.34 -1.12
CA HIS A 36 6.94 16.31 -2.17
C HIS A 36 6.14 16.06 -3.46
N LEU A 37 5.62 14.84 -3.66
CA LEU A 37 4.79 14.48 -4.82
C LEU A 37 3.30 14.75 -4.59
N VAL A 38 2.89 15.06 -3.36
CA VAL A 38 1.49 15.29 -3.02
C VAL A 38 1.19 16.78 -2.97
N THR A 39 0.32 17.24 -3.86
CA THR A 39 -0.13 18.65 -3.90
C THR A 39 -1.46 18.87 -3.20
N HIS A 40 -2.33 17.85 -3.12
CA HIS A 40 -3.68 17.97 -2.59
C HIS A 40 -4.02 16.87 -1.60
N CYS A 41 -4.90 17.16 -0.63
CA CYS A 41 -5.45 16.18 0.29
C CYS A 41 -6.23 15.09 -0.47
N ALA A 42 -5.90 13.81 -0.23
CA ALA A 42 -6.59 12.69 -0.87
C ALA A 42 -8.04 12.45 -0.39
N GLY A 43 -8.52 13.24 0.57
CA GLY A 43 -9.89 13.15 1.11
C GLY A 43 -10.80 14.32 0.74
N CYS A 44 -10.27 15.54 0.65
CA CYS A 44 -11.06 16.74 0.38
C CYS A 44 -10.50 17.63 -0.74
N GLU A 45 -9.43 17.19 -1.40
CA GLU A 45 -8.81 17.89 -2.53
C GLU A 45 -8.32 19.32 -2.23
N ARG A 46 -8.23 19.71 -0.95
CA ARG A 46 -7.61 20.99 -0.56
C ARG A 46 -6.11 20.95 -0.88
N GLU A 47 -5.62 21.98 -1.55
CA GLU A 47 -4.20 22.16 -1.83
C GLU A 47 -3.41 22.32 -0.53
N PHE A 48 -2.30 21.60 -0.43
CA PHE A 48 -1.34 21.76 0.66
C PHE A 48 -0.52 23.03 0.46
N TRP A 49 -0.37 23.79 1.54
CA TRP A 49 0.48 24.98 1.60
C TRP A 49 1.24 25.00 2.93
N VAL A 50 2.13 25.98 3.13
CA VAL A 50 3.09 25.99 4.25
C VAL A 50 2.46 25.75 5.63
N ALA A 51 1.25 26.25 5.92
CA ALA A 51 0.60 25.99 7.20
C ALA A 51 -0.34 24.75 7.20
N LEU A 52 -0.73 24.22 6.04
CA LEU A 52 -1.54 23.01 5.96
C LEU A 52 -0.63 21.78 5.90
N ARG A 53 -0.41 21.16 7.06
CA ARG A 53 0.47 20.00 7.17
C ARG A 53 -0.12 18.75 6.52
N LYS A 54 0.78 17.95 5.94
CA LYS A 54 0.51 16.64 5.35
C LYS A 54 0.49 15.56 6.43
N HIS A 55 -0.41 14.60 6.31
CA HIS A 55 -0.53 13.46 7.22
C HIS A 55 -0.82 12.17 6.45
N HIS A 56 0.01 11.14 6.65
CA HIS A 56 -0.27 9.83 6.08
C HIS A 56 -1.35 9.07 6.85
N CYS A 57 -2.28 8.44 6.14
CA CYS A 57 -3.07 7.36 6.70
C CYS A 57 -2.15 6.13 6.83
N ARG A 58 -2.05 5.54 8.03
CA ARG A 58 -1.20 4.36 8.22
C ARG A 58 -1.77 3.18 7.43
N SER A 59 -3.08 2.94 7.51
CA SER A 59 -3.78 1.85 6.80
C SER A 59 -3.63 1.89 5.26
N CYS A 60 -3.79 3.04 4.60
CA CYS A 60 -3.77 3.09 3.13
C CYS A 60 -2.61 3.86 2.49
N GLY A 61 -1.73 4.48 3.27
CA GLY A 61 -0.50 5.14 2.80
C GLY A 61 -0.68 6.48 2.07
N LYS A 62 -1.92 6.87 1.74
CA LYS A 62 -2.24 8.17 1.13
C LYS A 62 -2.08 9.33 2.12
N VAL A 63 -1.93 10.54 1.58
CA VAL A 63 -1.69 11.78 2.35
C VAL A 63 -2.95 12.64 2.42
N TYR A 64 -3.22 13.16 3.62
CA TYR A 64 -4.43 13.87 4.00
C TYR A 64 -4.12 15.13 4.82
N CYS A 65 -5.06 16.06 4.88
CA CYS A 65 -5.05 17.13 5.89
C CYS A 65 -5.46 16.59 7.26
N HIS A 66 -5.37 17.44 8.30
CA HIS A 66 -5.75 17.07 9.66
C HIS A 66 -7.19 16.57 9.74
N ASP A 67 -8.13 17.32 9.16
CA ASP A 67 -9.57 17.04 9.24
C ASP A 67 -9.94 15.71 8.59
N CYS A 68 -9.34 15.37 7.45
CA CYS A 68 -9.60 14.12 6.74
C CYS A 68 -8.92 12.90 7.36
N SER A 69 -8.01 13.10 8.32
CA SER A 69 -7.23 12.03 8.97
C SER A 69 -7.17 12.15 10.49
N SER A 70 -8.18 12.73 11.12
CA SER A 70 -8.25 12.92 12.57
C SER A 70 -8.61 11.64 13.34
N TYR A 71 -8.84 10.53 12.63
CA TYR A 71 -9.27 9.25 13.18
C TYR A 71 -8.08 8.39 13.60
N SER A 72 -8.32 7.43 14.49
CA SER A 72 -7.30 6.48 14.95
C SER A 72 -7.87 5.09 15.16
N MET A 73 -7.17 4.06 14.68
CA MET A 73 -7.52 2.65 14.84
C MET A 73 -6.26 1.77 14.75
N PRO A 74 -6.27 0.55 15.32
CA PRO A 74 -5.23 -0.44 15.04
C PRO A 74 -5.19 -0.80 13.55
N CYS A 75 -4.00 -1.09 13.01
CA CYS A 75 -3.82 -1.58 11.64
C CYS A 75 -3.07 -2.94 11.68
N PRO A 76 -3.76 -4.06 12.02
CA PRO A 76 -3.10 -5.37 12.19
C PRO A 76 -2.44 -5.90 10.91
N HIS A 77 -2.99 -5.58 9.73
CA HIS A 77 -2.40 -5.95 8.43
C HIS A 77 -1.04 -5.28 8.18
N GLN A 78 -0.69 -4.23 8.93
CA GLN A 78 0.63 -3.59 8.93
C GLN A 78 1.44 -3.90 10.19
N ASN A 79 0.98 -4.86 11.00
CA ASN A 79 1.60 -5.18 12.29
C ASN A 79 1.62 -3.99 13.28
N LEU A 80 0.65 -3.07 13.16
CA LEU A 80 0.45 -1.93 14.06
C LEU A 80 -0.74 -2.20 14.99
N LEU A 81 -0.45 -2.75 16.17
CA LEU A 81 -1.47 -3.24 17.10
C LEU A 81 -2.06 -2.13 17.99
N THR A 82 -1.35 -1.01 18.14
CA THR A 82 -1.85 0.17 18.85
C THR A 82 -2.59 1.11 17.90
N PRO A 83 -3.56 1.92 18.38
CA PRO A 83 -4.24 2.89 17.54
C PRO A 83 -3.26 3.87 16.89
N VAL A 84 -3.34 3.97 15.56
CA VAL A 84 -2.54 4.88 14.74
C VAL A 84 -3.45 5.74 13.87
N ARG A 85 -2.94 6.88 13.42
CA ARG A 85 -3.69 7.82 12.58
C ARG A 85 -4.16 7.17 11.27
N VAL A 86 -5.45 7.31 10.97
CA VAL A 86 -6.03 6.85 9.70
C VAL A 86 -6.94 7.92 9.08
N CYS A 87 -7.18 7.82 7.78
CA CYS A 87 -8.19 8.64 7.12
C CYS A 87 -9.61 8.19 7.46
N LYS A 88 -10.58 9.08 7.26
CA LYS A 88 -12.01 8.77 7.48
C LYS A 88 -12.43 7.46 6.82
N ARG A 89 -12.11 7.29 5.54
CA ARG A 89 -12.47 6.09 4.78
C ARG A 89 -11.95 4.80 5.41
N CYS A 90 -10.68 4.76 5.83
CA CYS A 90 -10.12 3.57 6.46
C CYS A 90 -10.67 3.32 7.86
N PHE A 91 -11.17 4.35 8.55
CA PHE A 91 -11.81 4.20 9.85
C PHE A 91 -13.25 3.67 9.74
N ASP A 92 -13.94 3.98 8.64
CA ASP A 92 -15.31 3.55 8.37
C ASP A 92 -15.40 2.14 7.71
N GLU A 93 -14.27 1.58 7.25
CA GLU A 93 -14.13 0.22 6.67
C GLU A 93 -13.98 -0.86 7.76
#